data_AF-A0A1I1TG83-F1
#
_entry.id   AF-A0A1I1TG83-F1
#
_cell.length_a   1.000
_cell.length_b   1.000
_cell.length_c   1.000
_cell.angle_alpha   90.00
_cell.angle_beta   90.00
_cell.angle_gamma   90.00
#
_symmetry.space_group_name_H-M   'P 1'
#
loop_
_entity.id
_entity.type
_entity.pdbx_description
1 polymer ?
#
loop_
_entity_poly.entity_id
_entity_poly.type
_entity_poly.pdbx_seq_one_letter_code
_entity_poly.pdbx_strand_id
1 'polypeptide(L)'
;MTIHQHTHNWDLVERMLHAVQNGAGQPFVPRRCAEELADALQQAGKPVDNLDSLKAQADDYEAMLLEGGFISPRPESDGGNGENFVLTPRGAQLLSMIDSTFPGEQHPREVLDRHGLTALTPSVFDGLASREALV
;
A
#
# COMPACT_ATOMS: atom_id res chain seq x y z
N MET A 1 -5.15 -16.61 19.21
CA MET A 1 -5.07 -15.44 18.31
C MET A 1 -5.16 -15.96 16.90
N THR A 2 -6.30 -15.71 16.26
CA THR A 2 -6.63 -16.21 14.92
C THR A 2 -5.65 -15.58 13.94
N ILE A 3 -4.82 -16.41 13.33
CA ILE A 3 -3.96 -15.99 12.23
C ILE A 3 -4.93 -15.79 11.06
N HIS A 4 -5.43 -14.56 10.90
CA HIS A 4 -6.13 -14.20 9.69
C HIS A 4 -5.13 -14.50 8.57
N GLN A 5 -5.50 -15.45 7.71
CA GLN A 5 -4.82 -15.65 6.44
C GLN A 5 -5.03 -14.36 5.67
N HIS A 6 -4.12 -13.39 5.88
CA HIS A 6 -4.10 -12.14 5.15
C HIS A 6 -3.96 -12.50 3.68
N THR A 7 -5.09 -12.60 2.99
CA THR A 7 -5.14 -12.83 1.56
C THR A 7 -4.52 -11.64 0.83
N HIS A 8 -4.34 -10.51 1.55
CA HIS A 8 -3.83 -9.24 1.05
C HIS A 8 -2.81 -8.67 2.06
N ASN A 9 -1.60 -8.37 1.58
CA ASN A 9 -0.52 -7.83 2.40
C ASN A 9 -0.60 -6.29 2.48
N TRP A 10 -1.48 -5.79 3.35
CA TRP A 10 -1.62 -4.35 3.58
C TRP A 10 -0.34 -3.68 4.11
N ASP A 11 0.48 -4.39 4.89
CA ASP A 11 1.79 -3.87 5.34
C ASP A 11 2.76 -3.62 4.17
N LEU A 12 2.65 -4.43 3.11
CA LEU A 12 3.45 -4.23 1.89
C LEU A 12 2.96 -2.99 1.13
N VAL A 13 1.63 -2.86 0.98
CA VAL A 13 1.01 -1.69 0.34
C VAL A 13 1.34 -0.40 1.08
N GLU A 14 1.22 -0.39 2.41
CA GLU A 14 1.61 0.74 3.27
C GLU A 14 3.07 1.16 3.03
N ARG A 15 3.99 0.19 3.08
CA ARG A 15 5.41 0.45 2.87
C ARG A 15 5.69 0.99 1.48
N MET A 16 5.02 0.45 0.45
CA MET A 16 5.11 0.96 -0.93
C MET A 16 4.62 2.41 -1.02
N LEU A 17 3.47 2.73 -0.43
CA LEU A 17 2.92 4.08 -0.43
C LEU A 17 3.84 5.06 0.32
N HIS A 18 4.41 4.67 1.46
CA HIS A 18 5.42 5.46 2.15
C HIS A 18 6.69 5.65 1.31
N ALA A 19 7.15 4.62 0.60
CA ALA A 19 8.30 4.72 -0.29
C ALA A 19 8.04 5.71 -1.43
N VAL A 20 6.83 5.72 -2.01
CA VAL A 20 6.43 6.71 -3.03
C VAL A 20 6.30 8.11 -2.43
N GLN A 21 5.74 8.24 -1.22
CA GLN A 21 5.57 9.52 -0.54
C GLN A 21 6.93 10.17 -0.17
N ASN A 22 7.86 9.37 0.34
CA ASN A 22 9.19 9.84 0.78
C ASN A 22 10.22 9.83 -0.36
N GLY A 23 9.98 9.09 -1.44
CA GLY A 23 10.86 8.90 -2.58
C GLY A 23 10.91 10.10 -3.54
N ALA A 24 11.09 11.31 -3.02
CA ALA A 24 11.28 12.50 -3.85
C ALA A 24 12.60 12.39 -4.64
N GLY A 25 12.51 11.89 -5.88
CA GLY A 25 13.64 11.75 -6.80
C GLY A 25 14.35 10.40 -6.76
N GLN A 26 13.85 9.41 -6.01
CA GLN A 26 14.39 8.05 -6.04
C GLN A 26 13.53 7.14 -6.92
N PRO A 27 14.14 6.17 -7.63
CA PRO A 27 13.37 5.17 -8.35
C PRO A 27 12.54 4.36 -7.36
N PHE A 28 11.26 4.21 -7.67
CA PHE A 28 10.38 3.35 -6.91
C PHE A 28 10.68 1.90 -7.30
N VAL A 29 11.09 1.09 -6.33
CA VAL A 29 11.43 -0.32 -6.56
C VAL A 29 10.53 -1.18 -5.67
N PRO A 30 9.43 -1.75 -6.22
CA PRO A 30 8.48 -2.57 -5.46
C PRO A 30 9.17 -3.72 -4.73
N ARG A 31 10.13 -4.35 -5.40
CA ARG A 31 10.90 -5.48 -4.86
C ARG A 31 11.73 -5.11 -3.63
N ARG A 32 12.26 -3.89 -3.56
CA ARG A 32 12.96 -3.39 -2.37
C ARG A 32 12.00 -3.30 -1.19
N CYS A 33 10.78 -2.81 -1.41
CA CYS A 33 9.76 -2.73 -0.35
C CYS A 33 9.43 -4.13 0.21
N ALA A 34 9.34 -5.14 -0.67
CA ALA A 34 9.15 -6.54 -0.26
C ALA A 34 10.34 -7.08 0.55
N GLU A 35 11.58 -6.81 0.12
CA GLU A 35 12.79 -7.22 0.85
C GLU A 35 12.85 -6.60 2.25
N GLU A 36 12.60 -5.30 2.35
CA GLU A 36 12.58 -4.61 3.64
C GLU A 36 11.46 -5.13 4.55
N LEU A 37 10.29 -5.44 3.99
CA LEU A 37 9.19 -6.04 4.76
C LEU A 37 9.58 -7.43 5.26
N ALA A 38 10.17 -8.25 4.40
CA ALA A 38 10.64 -9.58 4.79
C ALA A 38 11.67 -9.51 5.92
N ASP A 39 12.62 -8.58 5.83
CA ASP A 39 13.61 -8.36 6.90
C ASP A 39 12.91 -7.92 8.20
N ALA A 40 12.00 -6.96 8.14
CA ALA A 40 11.22 -6.51 9.30
C ALA A 40 10.39 -7.64 9.94
N LEU A 41 9.77 -8.49 9.14
CA LEU A 41 9.03 -9.67 9.61
C LEU A 41 9.97 -10.67 10.30
N GLN A 42 11.13 -10.95 9.70
CA GLN A 42 12.14 -11.82 10.28
C GLN A 42 12.67 -11.28 11.62
N GLN A 43 12.96 -9.98 11.70
CA GLN A 43 13.34 -9.32 12.96
C GLN A 43 12.23 -9.39 14.02
N ALA A 44 10.96 -9.33 13.60
CA ALA A 44 9.80 -9.51 14.46
C ALA A 44 9.51 -10.99 14.83
N GLY A 45 10.34 -11.93 14.36
CA GLY A 45 10.16 -13.37 14.58
C GLY A 45 9.01 -13.98 13.79
N LYS A 46 8.51 -13.30 12.76
CA LYS A 46 7.50 -13.82 11.83
C LYS A 46 8.19 -14.54 10.66
N PRO A 47 7.88 -15.81 10.38
CA PRO A 47 8.48 -16.52 9.27
C PRO A 47 8.01 -15.91 7.94
N VAL A 48 8.98 -15.60 7.07
CA VAL A 48 8.73 -15.23 5.67
C VAL A 48 8.93 -16.48 4.83
N ASP A 49 7.83 -17.08 4.39
CA ASP A 49 7.86 -18.39 3.74
C ASP A 49 8.54 -18.34 2.36
N ASN A 50 8.23 -17.31 1.55
CA ASN A 50 8.85 -17.13 0.24
C ASN A 50 9.02 -15.65 -0.14
N LEU A 51 10.27 -15.19 -0.18
CA LEU A 51 10.61 -13.82 -0.59
C LEU A 51 10.24 -13.55 -2.05
N ASP A 52 10.40 -14.53 -2.94
CA ASP A 52 10.04 -14.37 -4.36
C ASP A 52 8.54 -14.14 -4.55
N SER A 53 7.70 -14.81 -3.76
CA SER A 53 6.25 -14.55 -3.75
C SER A 53 5.93 -13.15 -3.23
N LEU A 54 6.66 -12.66 -2.22
CA LEU A 54 6.44 -11.30 -1.70
C LEU A 54 6.85 -10.22 -2.71
N LYS A 55 7.95 -10.46 -3.43
CA LYS A 55 8.39 -9.61 -4.55
C LYS A 55 7.34 -9.58 -5.67
N ALA A 56 6.86 -10.74 -6.09
CA ALA A 56 5.82 -10.84 -7.11
C ALA A 56 4.52 -10.12 -6.69
N GLN A 57 4.13 -10.21 -5.41
CA GLN A 57 3.01 -9.43 -4.89
C GLN A 57 3.27 -7.93 -4.93
N ALA A 58 4.49 -7.47 -4.65
CA ALA A 58 4.83 -6.05 -4.74
C ALA A 58 4.70 -5.52 -6.18
N ASP A 59 5.17 -6.29 -7.18
CA ASP A 59 4.98 -5.96 -8.60
C ASP A 59 3.45 -5.89 -8.95
N ASP A 60 2.63 -6.82 -8.45
CA ASP A 60 1.18 -6.83 -8.67
C ASP A 60 0.47 -5.63 -8.00
N TYR A 61 0.84 -5.31 -6.75
CA TYR A 61 0.34 -4.14 -6.03
C TYR A 61 0.70 -2.83 -6.71
N GLU A 62 1.90 -2.71 -7.28
CA GLU A 62 2.31 -1.53 -8.03
C GLU A 62 1.36 -1.28 -9.21
N ALA A 63 1.08 -2.32 -10.01
CA ALA A 63 0.16 -2.24 -11.12
C ALA A 63 -1.24 -1.80 -10.63
N MET A 64 -1.77 -2.44 -9.59
CA MET A 64 -3.08 -2.09 -9.02
C MET A 64 -3.13 -0.66 -8.49
N LEU A 65 -2.08 -0.18 -7.81
CA LEU A 65 -2.02 1.18 -7.28
C LEU A 65 -1.94 2.22 -8.41
N LEU A 66 -1.21 1.91 -9.49
CA LEU A 66 -1.08 2.77 -10.65
C LEU A 66 -2.38 2.81 -11.46
N GLU A 67 -2.95 1.65 -11.80
CA GLU A 67 -4.23 1.54 -12.53
C GLU A 67 -5.39 2.13 -11.72
N GLY A 68 -5.37 1.93 -10.40
CA GLY A 68 -6.35 2.50 -9.47
C GLY A 68 -6.14 3.99 -9.19
N GLY A 69 -5.09 4.62 -9.71
CA GLY A 69 -4.82 6.04 -9.56
C GLY A 69 -4.45 6.47 -8.13
N PHE A 70 -3.93 5.56 -7.31
CA PHE A 70 -3.38 5.85 -5.98
C PHE A 70 -1.97 6.45 -6.07
N ILE A 71 -1.21 5.99 -7.06
CA ILE A 71 0.08 6.56 -7.45
C ILE A 71 0.00 7.04 -8.89
N SER A 72 0.85 7.98 -9.25
CA SER A 72 0.99 8.46 -10.62
C SER A 72 2.45 8.70 -10.95
N PRO A 73 2.87 8.51 -12.21
CA PRO A 73 4.23 8.82 -12.61
C PRO A 73 4.52 10.28 -12.29
N ARG A 74 5.69 10.53 -11.72
CA ARG A 74 6.11 11.89 -11.40
C ARG A 74 6.25 12.68 -12.70
N PRO A 75 5.70 13.90 -12.78
CA PRO A 75 5.86 14.72 -13.98
C PRO A 75 7.34 15.05 -14.20
N GLU A 76 7.76 15.08 -15.47
CA GLU A 76 9.15 15.40 -15.85
C GLU A 76 9.60 16.77 -15.31
N SER A 77 8.66 17.73 -15.20
CA SER A 77 8.90 19.05 -14.59
C SER A 77 9.31 19.00 -13.12
N ASP A 78 8.93 17.95 -12.39
CA ASP A 78 9.31 17.71 -10.99
C ASP A 78 10.45 16.68 -10.87
N GLY A 79 11.17 16.40 -11.97
CA GLY A 79 12.24 15.41 -12.01
C GLY A 79 11.74 13.99 -12.29
N GLY A 80 10.58 13.84 -12.93
CA GLY A 80 10.09 12.56 -13.42
C GLY A 80 11.06 11.89 -14.40
N ASN A 81 11.36 10.62 -14.20
CA ASN A 81 12.19 9.81 -15.10
C ASN A 81 11.47 8.55 -15.61
N GLY A 82 10.17 8.42 -15.33
CA GLY A 82 9.37 7.23 -15.66
C GLY A 82 9.56 6.05 -14.69
N GLU A 83 10.52 6.15 -13.76
CA GLU A 83 10.82 5.15 -12.73
C GLU A 83 10.46 5.66 -11.33
N ASN A 84 9.97 6.90 -11.22
CA ASN A 84 9.57 7.54 -9.98
C ASN A 84 8.10 7.97 -10.02
N PHE A 85 7.44 7.83 -8.87
CA PHE A 85 6.02 8.10 -8.71
C PHE A 85 5.78 9.19 -7.68
N VAL A 86 4.56 9.72 -7.69
CA VAL A 86 4.02 10.62 -6.68
C VAL A 86 2.73 10.05 -6.13
N LEU A 87 2.50 10.27 -4.84
CA LEU A 87 1.25 9.91 -4.19
C LEU A 87 0.15 10.83 -4.70
N THR A 88 -0.97 10.26 -5.17
CA THR A 88 -2.16 11.06 -5.48
C THR A 88 -2.93 11.37 -4.19
N PRO A 89 -3.94 12.27 -4.21
CA PRO A 89 -4.82 12.45 -3.06
C PRO A 89 -5.48 11.14 -2.61
N ARG A 90 -5.82 10.26 -3.55
CA ARG A 90 -6.37 8.93 -3.27
C ARG A 90 -5.35 8.03 -2.58
N GLY A 91 -4.10 8.02 -3.05
CA GLY A 91 -3.02 7.28 -2.39
C GLY A 91 -2.72 7.77 -0.98
N ALA A 92 -2.77 9.09 -0.74
CA ALA A 92 -2.61 9.66 0.59
C ALA A 92 -3.72 9.22 1.55
N GLN A 93 -4.95 9.17 1.04
CA GLN A 93 -6.09 8.69 1.82
C GLN A 93 -5.99 7.19 2.12
N LEU A 94 -5.60 6.36 1.15
CA LEU A 94 -5.36 4.94 1.35
C LEU A 94 -4.28 4.72 2.41
N LEU A 95 -3.16 5.44 2.30
CA LEU A 95 -2.08 5.39 3.29
C LEU A 95 -2.59 5.76 4.68
N SER A 96 -3.35 6.84 4.80
CA SER A 96 -3.93 7.27 6.08
C SER A 96 -4.90 6.23 6.67
N MET A 97 -5.64 5.49 5.84
CA MET A 97 -6.52 4.41 6.30
C MET A 97 -5.73 3.19 6.80
N ILE A 98 -4.62 2.86 6.15
CA ILE A 98 -3.77 1.72 6.57
C ILE A 98 -2.95 2.07 7.82
N ASP A 99 -2.38 3.27 7.87
CA ASP A 99 -1.55 3.79 8.97
C ASP A 99 -2.38 4.15 10.22
N SER A 100 -3.70 4.34 10.07
CA SER A 100 -4.61 4.67 11.18
C SER A 100 -4.62 3.59 12.26
N THR A 101 -3.72 3.77 13.22
CA THR A 101 -3.62 3.08 14.50
C THR A 101 -4.54 3.71 15.56
N PHE A 102 -5.46 4.59 15.15
CA PHE A 102 -6.39 5.26 16.05
C PHE A 102 -7.25 4.24 16.82
N PRO A 103 -7.32 4.35 18.16
CA PRO A 103 -8.24 3.55 18.96
C PRO A 103 -9.69 4.01 18.73
N GLY A 104 -10.52 3.17 18.10
CA GLY A 104 -11.93 3.42 17.76
C GLY A 104 -12.67 2.15 17.32
N GLU A 105 -14.00 2.22 17.14
CA GLU A 105 -14.89 1.04 17.04
C GLU A 105 -14.79 0.21 15.73
N GLN A 106 -14.21 0.75 14.65
CA GLN A 106 -13.88 -0.02 13.44
C GLN A 106 -12.60 0.52 12.82
N HIS A 107 -11.57 -0.33 12.68
CA HIS A 107 -10.31 0.11 12.07
C HIS A 107 -10.50 0.26 10.55
N PRO A 108 -10.10 1.38 9.92
CA PRO A 108 -10.20 1.55 8.47
C PRO A 108 -9.45 0.42 7.71
N ARG A 109 -8.36 -0.09 8.29
CA ARG A 109 -7.65 -1.28 7.82
C ARG A 109 -8.49 -2.56 7.84
N GLU A 110 -9.38 -2.76 8.81
CA GLU A 110 -10.30 -3.91 8.83
C GLU A 110 -11.38 -3.80 7.74
N VAL A 111 -11.82 -2.57 7.43
CA VAL A 111 -12.74 -2.32 6.31
C VAL A 111 -12.05 -2.68 5.00
N LEU A 112 -10.80 -2.24 4.80
CA LEU A 112 -9.99 -2.64 3.65
C LEU A 112 -9.81 -4.17 3.58
N ASP A 113 -9.48 -4.82 4.69
CA ASP A 113 -9.28 -6.27 4.76
C ASP A 113 -10.55 -7.06 4.36
N ARG A 114 -11.73 -6.60 4.80
CA ARG A 114 -13.02 -7.20 4.43
C ARG A 114 -13.31 -7.14 2.93
N HIS A 115 -12.88 -6.07 2.28
CA HIS A 115 -13.06 -5.85 0.84
C HIS A 115 -11.89 -6.39 -0.01
N GLY A 116 -10.74 -6.66 0.61
CA GLY A 116 -9.56 -7.22 -0.04
C GLY A 116 -8.97 -6.34 -1.15
N LEU A 117 -8.37 -6.96 -2.18
CA LEU A 117 -7.83 -6.22 -3.34
C LEU A 117 -8.89 -5.37 -4.05
N THR A 118 -10.17 -5.76 -3.95
CA THR A 118 -11.26 -4.96 -4.52
C THR A 118 -11.37 -3.58 -3.88
N ALA A 119 -10.84 -3.38 -2.66
CA ALA A 119 -10.71 -2.05 -2.06
C ALA A 119 -9.72 -1.14 -2.81
N LEU A 120 -8.80 -1.70 -3.61
CA LEU A 120 -7.92 -0.95 -4.51
C LEU A 120 -8.59 -0.62 -5.85
N THR A 121 -9.87 -0.95 -6.04
CA THR A 121 -10.62 -0.48 -7.20
C THR A 121 -11.10 0.94 -6.93
N PRO A 122 -10.90 1.91 -7.84
CA PRO A 122 -11.20 3.32 -7.58
C PRO A 122 -12.66 3.56 -7.18
N SER A 123 -13.61 2.91 -7.88
CA SER A 123 -15.05 3.03 -7.57
C SER A 123 -15.42 2.49 -6.18
N VAL A 124 -14.72 1.46 -5.72
CA VAL A 124 -14.96 0.84 -4.41
C VAL A 124 -14.30 1.69 -3.33
N PHE A 125 -13.03 2.06 -3.55
CA PHE A 125 -12.27 2.90 -2.64
C PHE A 125 -12.96 4.24 -2.37
N ASP A 126 -13.39 4.96 -3.41
CA ASP A 126 -14.11 6.23 -3.25
C ASP A 126 -15.36 6.08 -2.36
N GLY A 127 -16.06 4.95 -2.47
CA GLY A 127 -17.21 4.63 -1.61
C GLY A 127 -16.82 4.34 -0.15
N LEU A 128 -15.68 3.70 0.08
CA LEU A 128 -15.16 3.42 1.44
C LEU A 128 -14.62 4.71 2.08
N ALA A 129 -13.78 5.43 1.35
CA ALA A 129 -13.18 6.69 1.75
C ALA A 129 -14.23 7.74 2.12
N SER A 130 -15.31 7.85 1.34
CA SER A 130 -16.42 8.77 1.64
C SER A 130 -17.11 8.45 2.96
N ARG A 131 -17.10 7.20 3.39
CA ARG A 131 -17.76 6.73 4.61
C ARG A 131 -16.92 6.99 5.86
N GLU A 132 -15.60 6.86 5.73
CA GLU A 132 -14.63 7.12 6.81
C GLU A 132 -14.33 8.63 6.97
N ALA A 133 -14.38 9.42 5.89
CA ALA A 133 -14.17 10.88 5.95
C ALA A 133 -15.30 11.65 6.67
N LEU A 134 -16.39 10.96 7.07
CA LEU A 134 -17.57 11.54 7.71
C LEU A 134 -17.60 11.32 9.24
N VAL A 135 -16.54 10.79 9.86
CA VAL A 135 -16.49 10.57 11.32
C VAL A 135 -15.71 11.67 12.04
#